data_AF-A0A843BLN8-F1
#
_entry.id   AF-A0A843BLN8-F1
#
_cell.length_a   1.000
_cell.length_b   1.000
_cell.length_c   1.000
_cell.angle_alpha   90.00
_cell.angle_beta   90.00
_cell.angle_gamma   90.00
#
_symmetry.space_group_name_H-M   'P 1'
#
loop_
_entity.id
_entity.type
_entity.pdbx_description
1 polymer ?
#
loop_
_entity_poly.entity_id
_entity_poly.type
_entity_poly.pdbx_seq_one_letter_code
_entity_poly.pdbx_strand_id
1 'polypeptide(L)' 'MPGIGLMKRRLEKEADAVALAVSAAAKKYGIEPSAAQTLETKYHAEAGDWYVALGWDDMRIVVQMDSVLARVTEIKEIKD' A
#
# COMPACT_ATOMS: atom_id res chain seq x y z
N MET A 1 -16.30 32.26 -3.50
CA MET A 1 -16.38 31.04 -2.67
C MET A 1 -14.97 30.51 -2.50
N PRO A 2 -14.54 30.15 -1.27
CA PRO A 2 -13.25 29.48 -1.11
C PRO A 2 -13.33 28.18 -1.89
N GLY A 3 -12.50 28.06 -2.95
CA GLY A 3 -12.39 26.82 -3.69
C GLY A 3 -12.02 25.75 -2.67
N ILE A 4 -12.89 24.77 -2.49
CA ILE A 4 -12.57 23.56 -1.74
C ILE A 4 -11.37 22.99 -2.49
N GLY A 5 -10.19 23.32 -2.01
CA GLY A 5 -8.95 22.73 -2.45
C GLY A 5 -9.13 21.26 -2.12
N LEU A 6 -9.58 20.50 -3.10
CA LEU A 6 -9.48 19.05 -3.12
C LEU A 6 -7.99 18.79 -2.91
N MET A 7 -7.58 18.68 -1.64
CA MET A 7 -6.29 18.16 -1.25
C MET A 7 -6.30 16.77 -1.88
N LYS A 8 -5.66 16.66 -3.05
CA LYS A 8 -5.52 15.39 -3.73
C LYS A 8 -4.80 14.52 -2.72
N ARG A 9 -5.53 13.60 -2.08
CA ARG A 9 -4.96 12.56 -1.22
C ARG A 9 -4.24 11.62 -2.15
N ARG A 10 -3.10 12.07 -2.67
CA ARG A 10 -2.29 11.32 -3.59
C ARG A 10 -1.17 10.67 -2.78
N LEU A 11 -0.98 9.37 -2.99
CA LEU A 11 0.21 8.67 -2.57
C LEU A 11 1.35 9.10 -3.49
N GLU A 12 1.94 10.26 -3.22
CA GLU A 12 3.10 10.75 -3.97
C GLU A 12 4.41 10.14 -3.46
N LYS A 13 4.41 9.68 -2.20
CA LYS A 13 5.59 9.16 -1.53
C LYS A 13 5.45 7.67 -1.28
N GLU A 14 6.54 6.96 -1.51
CA GLU A 14 6.67 5.54 -1.20
C GLU A 14 6.37 5.25 0.28
N ALA A 15 6.88 6.09 1.20
CA ALA A 15 6.66 5.91 2.63
C ALA A 15 5.16 5.88 3.02
N ASP A 16 4.34 6.73 2.39
CA ASP A 16 2.88 6.73 2.62
C ASP A 16 2.22 5.47 2.03
N ALA A 17 2.71 4.98 0.89
CA ALA A 17 2.20 3.78 0.25
C ALA A 17 2.52 2.54 1.09
N VAL A 18 3.76 2.43 1.58
CA VAL A 18 4.20 1.37 2.48
C VAL A 18 3.40 1.38 3.77
N ALA A 19 3.23 2.54 4.41
CA ALA A 19 2.46 2.64 5.65
C ALA A 19 1.00 2.19 5.47
N LEU A 20 0.36 2.59 4.38
CA LEU A 20 -1.01 2.19 4.08
C LEU A 20 -1.09 0.69 3.71
N ALA A 21 -0.11 0.15 2.99
CA ALA A 21 -0.03 -1.27 2.66
C ALA A 21 0.11 -2.13 3.92
N VAL A 22 1.03 -1.76 4.81
CA VAL A 22 1.26 -2.45 6.10
C VAL A 22 -0.01 -2.42 6.95
N SER A 23 -0.64 -1.25 7.07
CA SER A 23 -1.89 -1.11 7.83
C SER A 23 -3.02 -1.97 7.24
N ALA A 24 -3.16 -2.01 5.92
CA ALA A 24 -4.20 -2.78 5.25
C ALA A 24 -3.96 -4.29 5.35
N ALA A 25 -2.72 -4.76 5.19
CA ALA A 25 -2.34 -6.15 5.36
C ALA A 25 -2.54 -6.60 6.82
N ALA A 26 -2.05 -5.82 7.79
CA ALA A 26 -2.26 -6.04 9.21
C ALA A 26 -3.74 -6.17 9.57
N LYS A 27 -4.58 -5.27 9.04
CA LYS A 27 -6.04 -5.31 9.27
C LYS A 27 -6.73 -6.50 8.61
N LYS A 28 -6.27 -6.93 7.43
CA LYS A 28 -6.88 -8.04 6.68
C LYS A 28 -6.52 -9.41 7.27
N TYR A 29 -5.27 -9.60 7.67
CA TYR A 29 -4.76 -10.89 8.16
C TYR A 29 -4.61 -10.97 9.68
N GLY A 30 -4.84 -9.86 10.41
CA GLY A 30 -4.71 -9.82 11.86
C GLY A 30 -3.27 -9.95 12.34
N ILE A 31 -2.30 -9.52 11.52
CA ILE A 31 -0.86 -9.62 11.79
C ILE A 31 -0.29 -8.33 12.35
N GLU A 32 0.84 -8.44 13.05
CA GLU A 32 1.48 -7.29 13.67
C GLU A 32 2.19 -6.43 12.60
N PRO A 33 1.86 -5.13 12.50
CA PRO A 33 2.47 -4.24 11.51
C PRO A 33 3.96 -3.98 11.76
N SER A 34 4.44 -4.09 13.01
CA SER A 34 5.86 -3.96 13.36
C SER A 34 6.73 -5.10 12.85
N ALA A 35 6.15 -6.28 12.64
CA ALA A 35 6.84 -7.44 12.10
C ALA A 35 6.93 -7.40 10.55
N ALA A 36 6.26 -6.44 9.91
CA ALA A 36 6.25 -6.31 8.46
C ALA A 36 7.60 -5.82 7.94
N GLN A 37 8.24 -6.60 7.08
CA GLN A 37 9.38 -6.19 6.29
C GLN A 37 8.92 -5.74 4.91
N THR A 38 9.40 -4.59 4.45
CA THR A 38 9.14 -4.15 3.07
C THR A 38 10.13 -4.87 2.16
N LEU A 39 9.62 -5.70 1.25
CA LEU A 39 10.43 -6.48 0.31
C LEU A 39 10.70 -5.68 -0.95
N GLU A 40 9.64 -5.14 -1.56
CA GLU A 40 9.73 -4.38 -2.80
C GLU A 40 8.61 -3.34 -2.88
N THR A 41 8.93 -2.19 -3.49
CA THR A 41 8.00 -1.11 -3.79
C THR A 41 8.12 -0.71 -5.26
N LYS A 42 6.98 -0.63 -5.95
CA LYS A 42 6.95 -0.24 -7.35
C LYS A 42 5.82 0.74 -7.61
N TYR A 43 6.17 1.88 -8.19
CA TYR A 43 5.19 2.85 -8.67
C TYR A 43 4.96 2.71 -10.16
N HIS A 44 3.71 2.52 -10.57
CA HIS A 44 3.30 2.45 -11.95
C HIS A 44 2.77 3.81 -12.40
N ALA A 45 3.65 4.66 -12.93
CA ALA A 45 3.32 6.05 -13.29
C ALA A 45 2.19 6.18 -14.34
N GLU A 46 2.07 5.23 -15.28
CA GLU A 46 1.01 5.26 -16.30
C GLU A 46 -0.40 4.94 -15.75
N ALA A 47 -0.49 3.99 -14.81
CA ALA A 47 -1.74 3.62 -14.16
C ALA A 47 -2.04 4.53 -12.96
N GLY A 48 -1.01 5.15 -12.38
CA GLY A 48 -1.11 5.83 -11.10
C GLY A 48 -1.31 4.84 -9.95
N ASP A 49 -0.68 3.67 -9.99
CA ASP A 49 -0.81 2.64 -8.97
C ASP A 49 0.50 2.41 -8.21
N TRP A 50 0.40 2.08 -6.92
CA TRP A 50 1.48 1.56 -6.10
C TRP A 50 1.32 0.05 -5.90
N TYR A 51 2.43 -0.65 -5.99
CA TYR A 51 2.56 -2.05 -5.64
C TYR A 51 3.59 -2.15 -4.52
N VAL A 52 3.17 -2.70 -3.38
CA VAL A 52 4.02 -2.89 -2.21
C VAL A 52 4.02 -4.36 -1.84
N ALA A 53 5.18 -4.99 -1.94
CA ALA A 53 5.42 -6.33 -1.45
C ALA A 53 5.94 -6.25 0.00
N LEU A 54 5.24 -6.93 0.89
CA LEU A 54 5.52 -7.04 2.31
C LEU A 54 5.81 -8.50 2.65
N GLY A 55 6.73 -8.71 3.58
CA GLY A 55 7.12 -10.00 4.10
C GLY A 55 7.00 -10.04 5.61
N TRP A 56 6.42 -11.12 6.11
CA TRP A 56 6.51 -11.61 7.48
C TRP A 56 7.24 -12.95 7.43
N ASP A 57 7.73 -13.45 8.58
CA ASP A 57 8.56 -14.67 8.69
C ASP A 57 8.25 -15.75 7.64
N ASP A 58 7.00 -16.24 7.60
CA ASP A 58 6.56 -17.29 6.66
C ASP A 58 5.43 -16.82 5.71
N MET A 59 5.23 -15.51 5.55
CA MET A 59 4.10 -14.99 4.78
C MET A 59 4.49 -13.77 3.96
N ARG A 60 4.23 -13.84 2.64
CA ARG A 60 4.44 -12.70 1.74
C ARG A 60 3.11 -12.16 1.27
N ILE A 61 2.96 -10.85 1.26
CA ILE A 61 1.73 -10.17 0.85
C ILE A 61 2.09 -9.07 -0.14
N VAL A 62 1.40 -9.06 -1.28
CA VAL A 62 1.47 -7.95 -2.24
C VAL A 62 0.19 -7.14 -2.14
N VAL A 63 0.36 -5.83 -1.96
CA VAL A 63 -0.71 -4.85 -1.87
C VAL A 63 -0.64 -3.94 -3.10
N GLN A 64 -1.72 -3.91 -3.88
CA GLN A 64 -1.92 -2.93 -4.95
C GLN A 64 -2.82 -1.81 -4.45
N MET A 65 -2.48 -0.59 -4.83
CA MET A 65 -3.08 0.63 -4.32
C MET A 65 -3.22 1.65 -5.42
N ASP A 66 -4.39 2.28 -5.51
CA ASP A 66 -4.61 3.45 -6.35
C ASP A 66 -3.94 4.65 -5.68
N SER A 67 -2.94 5.24 -6.35
CA SER A 67 -2.20 6.38 -5.81
C SER A 67 -3.00 7.66 -5.84
N VAL A 68 -3.97 7.81 -6.75
CA VAL A 68 -4.77 9.03 -6.93
C VAL A 68 -5.82 9.15 -5.84
N LEU A 69 -6.42 8.02 -5.47
CA LEU A 69 -7.45 7.90 -4.44
C LEU A 69 -6.88 7.47 -3.07
N ALA A 70 -5.58 7.16 -3.00
CA ALA A 70 -4.91 6.61 -1.83
C ALA A 70 -5.68 5.45 -1.20
N ARG A 71 -6.08 4.48 -2.03
CA ARG A 71 -6.95 3.38 -1.63
C ARG A 71 -6.36 2.06 -2.07
N VAL A 72 -6.37 1.09 -1.16
CA VAL A 72 -5.99 -0.29 -1.49
C VAL A 72 -7.04 -0.89 -2.41
N THR A 73 -6.61 -1.34 -3.58
CA THR A 73 -7.45 -2.00 -4.59
C THR A 73 -7.36 -3.52 -4.45
N GLU A 74 -6.17 -4.04 -4.14
CA GLU A 74 -5.95 -5.48 -4.04
C GLU A 74 -4.96 -5.83 -2.93
N ILE A 75 -5.20 -6.95 -2.24
CA ILE A 75 -4.27 -7.53 -1.26
C ILE A 75 -4.24 -9.03 -1.51
N LYS A 76 -3.08 -9.54 -1.93
CA LYS A 76 -2.84 -10.95 -2.25
C LYS A 76 -1.73 -11.49 -1.37
N GLU A 77 -1.95 -12.66 -0.80
CA GLU A 77 -0.89 -13.43 -0.14
C GLU A 77 -0.22 -14.29 -1.21
N ILE A 78 1.12 -14.29 -1.23
CA ILE A 78 1.94 -15.15 -2.08
C ILE A 78 2.50 -16.24 -1.19
N LYS A 79 2.13 -17.48 -1.49
CA LYS A 79 2.77 -18.68 -0.94
C LYS A 79 3.67 -19.25 -2.03
N ASP A 80 4.93 -19.47 -1.68
CA ASP A 80 5.86 -20.26 -2.49
C ASP A 80 5.39 -21.73 -2.56
#